data_AF-A0A392NCF6-F1
#
_entry.id   AF-A0A392NCF6-F1
#
_cell.length_a   1.000
_cell.length_b   1.000
_cell.length_c   1.000
_cell.angle_alpha   90.00
_cell.angle_beta   90.00
_cell.angle_gamma   90.00
#
_symmetry.space_group_name_H-M   'P 1'
#
loop_
_entity.id
_entity.type
_entity.pdbx_description
1 polymer ?
#
loop_
_entity_poly.entity_id
_entity_poly.type
_entity_poly.pdbx_seq_one_letter_code
_entity_poly.pdbx_strand_id
1 'polypeptide(L)' 'GPQYVCTTFSTFVCTNCSGLHREFTHRVKSVSMAKFTPEEVTALQAGGNERAKQIYFKGWDPLRHSYPDSR' A
#
# COMPACT_ATOMS: atom_id res chain seq x y z
N GLY A 1 -6.97 -11.47 1.47
CA GLY A 1 -6.07 -10.71 0.58
C GLY A 1 -6.34 -9.22 0.69
N PRO A 2 -5.44 -8.34 0.21
CA PRO A 2 -5.66 -6.89 0.24
C PRO A 2 -6.90 -6.50 -0.58
N GLN A 3 -7.69 -5.57 -0.06
CA GLN A 3 -8.97 -5.13 -0.66
C GLN A 3 -8.88 -3.74 -1.30
N TYR A 4 -7.79 -3.02 -1.03
CA TYR A 4 -7.58 -1.67 -1.50
C TYR A 4 -6.19 -1.51 -2.12
N VAL A 5 -6.08 -0.53 -3.00
CA VAL A 5 -4.83 -0.01 -3.54
C VAL A 5 -4.62 1.40 -3.00
N CYS A 6 -3.45 1.69 -2.46
CA CYS A 6 -3.00 3.06 -2.24
C CYS A 6 -2.24 3.53 -3.49
N THR A 7 -2.87 4.37 -4.32
CA THR A 7 -2.29 4.80 -5.60
C THR A 7 -1.16 5.80 -5.42
N THR A 8 -1.07 6.48 -4.27
CA THR A 8 0.07 7.34 -3.93
C THR A 8 1.39 6.56 -3.85
N PHE A 9 1.33 5.31 -3.37
CA PHE A 9 2.52 4.47 -3.17
C PHE A 9 2.56 3.24 -4.08
N SER A 10 1.54 3.06 -4.92
CA SER A 10 1.37 1.87 -5.75
C SER A 10 1.43 0.57 -4.94
N THR A 11 0.76 0.54 -3.79
CA THR A 11 0.72 -0.60 -2.86
C THR A 11 -0.68 -1.17 -2.70
N PHE A 12 -0.75 -2.47 -2.41
CA PHE A 12 -1.97 -3.17 -2.03
C PHE A 12 -2.07 -3.25 -0.52
N VAL A 13 -3.20 -2.81 0.04
CA VAL A 13 -3.43 -2.69 1.48
C VAL A 13 -4.76 -3.30 1.91
N CYS A 14 -4.86 -3.71 3.17
CA CYS A 14 -6.13 -4.17 3.75
C CYS A 14 -7.08 -2.98 4.01
N THR A 15 -8.32 -3.28 4.42
CA THR A 15 -9.33 -2.26 4.74
C THR A 15 -8.87 -1.32 5.85
N ASN A 16 -8.32 -1.84 6.96
CA ASN A 16 -7.83 -1.03 8.08
C ASN A 16 -6.71 -0.07 7.63
N CYS A 17 -5.69 -0.59 6.95
CA CYS A 17 -4.60 0.25 6.42
C CYS A 17 -5.09 1.27 5.39
N SER A 18 -6.15 0.97 4.62
CA SER A 18 -6.76 1.96 3.72
C SER A 18 -7.36 3.14 4.48
N GLY A 19 -7.89 2.93 5.69
CA GLY A 19 -8.36 3.98 6.59
C GLY A 19 -7.20 4.87 7.04
N LEU A 20 -6.14 4.27 7.56
CA LEU A 20 -4.92 4.98 7.98
C LEU A 20 -4.34 5.82 6.84
N HIS A 21 -4.24 5.28 5.63
CA HIS A 21 -3.77 6.03 4.47
C HIS A 21 -4.63 7.28 4.17
N ARG A 22 -5.95 7.23 4.39
CA ARG A 22 -6.83 8.38 4.22
C ARG A 22 -6.60 9.47 5.25
N GLU A 23 -6.24 9.12 6.49
CA GLU A 23 -5.91 10.10 7.54
C GLU A 23 -4.70 10.96 7.15
N PHE A 24 -3.79 10.41 6.35
CA PHE A 24 -2.66 11.13 5.75
C PHE A 24 -2.98 11.74 4.38
N THR A 25 -4.25 11.81 3.98
CA THR A 25 -4.68 12.35 2.66
C THR A 25 -4.11 11.57 1.46
N HIS A 26 -3.67 10.33 1.65
CA HIS A 26 -3.24 9.48 0.53
C HIS A 26 -4.44 9.00 -0.29
N ARG A 27 -4.21 8.79 -1.58
CA ARG A 27 -5.24 8.29 -2.49
C ARG A 27 -5.36 6.78 -2.38
N VAL A 28 -6.57 6.31 -2.06
CA VAL A 28 -6.89 4.87 -1.99
C VAL A 28 -8.12 4.53 -2.84
N LYS A 29 -8.07 3.38 -3.51
CA LYS A 29 -9.10 2.84 -4.39
C LYS A 29 -9.44 1.40 -3.99
N SER A 30 -10.72 1.03 -4.02
CA SER A 30 -11.15 -0.36 -3.83
C SER A 30 -10.74 -1.20 -5.03
N VAL A 31 -10.16 -2.38 -4.80
CA VAL A 31 -9.75 -3.31 -5.87
C VAL A 31 -10.96 -3.77 -6.68
N SER A 32 -12.10 -4.04 -6.02
CA SER A 32 -13.28 -4.61 -6.68
C SER A 32 -14.26 -3.57 -7.24
N MET A 33 -14.28 -2.36 -6.68
CA MET A 33 -15.32 -1.36 -6.98
C MET A 33 -14.81 -0.14 -7.74
N ALA A 34 -13.52 0.16 -7.71
CA ALA A 34 -12.99 1.37 -8.35
C ALA A 34 -12.62 1.14 -9.82
N LYS A 35 -12.71 2.20 -10.62
CA LYS A 35 -12.10 2.25 -11.94
C LYS A 35 -10.65 2.71 -11.83
N PHE A 36 -9.77 1.98 -12.49
CA PHE A 36 -8.35 2.30 -12.60
C PHE A 36 -8.04 2.81 -13.99
N THR A 37 -7.19 3.83 -14.08
CA THR A 37 -6.67 4.28 -15.38
C THR A 37 -5.53 3.37 -15.83
N PRO A 38 -5.23 3.30 -17.14
CA PRO A 38 -4.09 2.52 -17.64
C PRO A 38 -2.76 2.90 -16.98
N GLU A 39 -2.56 4.18 -16.66
CA GLU A 39 -1.36 4.69 -15.99
C GLU A 39 -1.26 4.17 -14.56
N GLU A 40 -2.37 4.13 -13.82
CA GLU A 40 -2.41 3.56 -12.46
C GLU A 40 -2.10 2.06 -12.47
N VAL A 41 -2.64 1.32 -13.45
CA VAL A 41 -2.33 -0.11 -13.61
C VAL A 41 -0.84 -0.31 -13.92
N THR A 42 -0.29 0.49 -14.82
CA THR A 42 1.14 0.44 -15.17
C THR A 42 2.02 0.76 -13.97
N ALA A 43 1.67 1.79 -13.19
CA ALA A 43 2.39 2.16 -11.97
C ALA A 43 2.32 1.05 -10.90
N LEU A 44 1.18 0.35 -10.77
CA LEU A 44 1.06 -0.80 -9.88
C LEU A 44 1.92 -1.98 -10.30
N GLN A 45 1.99 -2.27 -11.60
CA GLN A 45 2.83 -3.34 -12.15
C GLN A 45 4.33 -3.06 -11.97
N ALA A 46 4.76 -1.80 -12.19
CA ALA A 46 6.13 -1.38 -11.95
C ALA A 46 6.47 -1.21 -10.46
N GLY A 47 5.43 -1.04 -9.63
CA GLY A 47 5.48 -0.84 -8.18
C GLY A 47 5.22 -2.13 -7.40
N GLY A 48 4.20 -2.11 -6.56
CA GLY A 48 3.80 -3.24 -5.72
C GLY A 48 4.50 -3.29 -4.36
N ASN A 49 3.96 -4.14 -3.49
CA ASN A 49 4.38 -4.19 -2.08
C ASN A 49 5.83 -4.62 -1.90
N GLU A 50 6.36 -5.46 -2.79
CA GLU A 50 7.76 -5.88 -2.73
C GLU A 50 8.71 -4.71 -2.99
N ARG A 51 8.47 -3.94 -4.05
CA ARG A 51 9.25 -2.74 -4.35
C ARG A 51 9.09 -1.68 -3.26
N ALA A 52 7.87 -1.47 -2.78
CA ALA A 52 7.62 -0.56 -1.67
C ALA A 52 8.39 -0.96 -0.40
N LYS A 53 8.46 -2.27 -0.10
CA LYS A 53 9.26 -2.77 1.01
C LYS A 53 10.75 -2.45 0.82
N GLN A 54 11.31 -2.66 -0.37
CA GLN A 54 12.72 -2.31 -0.64
C GLN A 54 13.02 -0.81 -0.46
N ILE A 55 12.05 0.06 -0.73
CA ILE A 55 12.20 1.52 -0.59
C ILE A 55 12.02 1.94 0.88
N TYR A 56 10.86 1.64 1.47
CA TYR A 56 10.47 2.17 2.78
C TYR A 56 11.04 1.38 3.96
N PHE A 57 11.46 0.13 3.74
CA PHE A 57 12.05 -0.74 4.78
C PHE A 57 13.55 -0.92 4.57
N LYS A 58 14.20 -0.10 3.73
CA LYS A 58 15.64 -0.21 3.42
C LYS A 58 16.54 -0.25 4.66
N GLY A 59 16.19 0.48 5.71
CA GLY A 59 16.90 0.51 7.00
C GLY A 59 16.14 -0.17 8.14
N TRP A 60 15.08 -0.94 7.84
CA TRP A 60 14.29 -1.59 8.86
C TRP A 60 14.98 -2.87 9.33
N ASP A 61 15.40 -2.88 10.60
CA ASP A 61 15.86 -4.08 11.29
C ASP A 61 14.69 -4.74 12.05
N PRO A 62 14.18 -5.91 11.62
CA PRO A 62 13.09 -6.60 12.28
C PRO A 62 13.38 -7.01 13.74
N LEU A 63 14.66 -7.10 14.13
CA LEU A 63 15.05 -7.43 15.51
C LEU A 63 14.96 -6.23 16.45
N ARG A 64 15.09 -5.01 15.90
CA ARG A 64 15.04 -3.76 16.67
C ARG A 64 13.70 -3.04 16.54
N HIS A 65 13.02 -3.25 15.43
CA HIS A 65 11.75 -2.62 15.12
C HIS A 65 10.70 -3.70 14.86
N SER A 66 9.89 -3.95 15.87
CA SER A 66 8.77 -4.89 15.78
C SER A 66 7.64 -4.29 14.95
N TYR A 67 6.85 -5.18 14.33
CA TYR A 67 5.60 -4.76 13.71
C TYR A 67 4.59 -4.35 14.80
N PRO A 68 3.72 -3.36 14.51
CA PRO A 68 2.59 -3.07 15.37
C PRO A 68 1.65 -4.27 15.45
N ASP A 69 0.92 -4.37 16.56
CA ASP A 69 -0.04 -5.45 16.80
C ASP A 69 -1.12 -5.46 15.70
N SER A 70 -1.50 -6.65 15.23
CA SER A 70 -2.26 -6.85 13.98
C SER A 70 -3.78 -6.69 14.14
N ARG A 71 -4.24 -5.89 15.11
CA ARG A 71 -5.66 -5.79 15.48
C ARG A 71 -6.55 -5.24 14.35
#